data_AF-A0A3B4AR69-F1
#
_entry.id   AF-A0A3B4AR69-F1
#
_cell.length_a   1.000
_cell.length_b   1.000
_cell.length_c   1.000
_cell.angle_alpha   90.00
_cell.angle_beta   90.00
_cell.angle_gamma   90.00
#
_symmetry.space_group_name_H-M   'P 1'
#
loop_
_entity.id
_entity.type
_entity.pdbx_description
1 polymer ?
#
loop_
_entity_poly.entity_id
_entity_poly.type
_entity_poly.pdbx_seq_one_letter_code
_entity_poly.pdbx_strand_id
1 'polypeptide(L)'
;MKLQQVNQLLNSEYQSRRRMLIKRLDVTIQSFGWSDRAKAYQPKRHSLRMSSSVDMGSVLAAREDLCHIQKTSSGSSREKTSCAVNKVLMGRVPDRGGRPSEIQAPPPEMPPWQKRQDGGGWGGATRCAPVR
;
A
#
# COMPACT_ATOMS: atom_id res chain seq x y z
N MET A 1 28.68 1.65 21.36
CA MET A 1 28.57 1.22 19.95
C MET A 1 27.14 0.85 19.50
N LYS A 2 26.37 0.03 20.26
CA LYS A 2 25.03 -0.41 19.82
C LYS A 2 24.04 0.74 19.54
N LEU A 3 23.99 1.77 20.39
CA LEU A 3 23.00 2.86 20.26
C LEU A 3 23.22 3.73 19.01
N GLN A 4 24.48 4.00 18.66
CA GLN A 4 24.83 4.75 17.45
C GLN A 4 24.44 4.00 16.18
N GLN A 5 24.64 2.67 16.16
CA GLN A 5 24.22 1.82 15.04
C GLN A 5 22.70 1.83 14.88
N VAL A 6 21.94 1.75 15.97
CA VAL A 6 20.48 1.86 15.94
C VAL A 6 20.04 3.22 15.40
N ASN A 7 20.65 4.31 15.86
CA ASN A 7 20.33 5.65 15.37
C ASN A 7 20.64 5.82 13.87
N GLN A 8 21.74 5.24 13.38
CA GLN A 8 22.09 5.26 11.96
C GLN A 8 21.05 4.50 11.11
N LEU A 9 20.65 3.31 11.55
CA LEU A 9 19.64 2.50 10.87
C LEU A 9 18.26 3.17 10.88
N LEU A 10 17.85 3.78 12.01
CA LEU A 10 16.62 4.54 12.06
C LEU A 10 16.67 5.74 11.12
N ASN A 11 17.78 6.48 11.09
CA ASN A 11 17.93 7.62 10.19
C ASN A 11 17.86 7.23 8.71
N SER A 12 18.46 6.12 8.30
CA SER A 12 18.38 5.65 6.90
C SER A 12 16.94 5.27 6.51
N GLU A 13 16.23 4.56 7.40
CA GLU A 13 14.82 4.22 7.24
C GLU A 13 13.93 5.47 7.16
N TYR A 14 14.11 6.43 8.07
CA TYR A 14 13.35 7.69 8.06
C TYR A 14 13.64 8.52 6.81
N GLN A 15 14.89 8.59 6.36
CA GLN A 15 15.24 9.29 5.11
C GLN A 15 14.55 8.65 3.91
N SER A 16 14.51 7.33 3.83
CA SER A 16 13.82 6.61 2.75
C SER A 16 12.31 6.91 2.75
N ARG A 17 11.66 6.88 3.91
CA ARG A 17 10.24 7.24 4.05
C ARG A 17 9.98 8.70 3.66
N ARG A 18 10.82 9.64 4.12
CA ARG A 18 10.70 11.07 3.78
C ARG A 18 10.87 11.31 2.29
N ARG A 19 11.85 10.68 1.65
CA ARG A 19 12.06 10.75 0.18
C ARG A 19 10.80 10.33 -0.57
N MET A 20 10.21 9.21 -0.18
CA MET A 20 8.99 8.71 -0.82
C MET A 20 7.81 9.68 -0.64
N LEU A 21 7.57 10.17 0.58
CA LEU A 21 6.47 11.10 0.86
C LEU A 21 6.63 12.43 0.12
N ILE A 22 7.85 12.97 0.08
CA ILE A 22 8.17 14.19 -0.66
C ILE A 22 7.95 13.98 -2.15
N LYS A 23 8.37 12.84 -2.71
CA LYS A 23 8.16 12.53 -4.12
C LYS A 23 6.69 12.34 -4.46
N ARG A 24 5.90 11.72 -3.58
CA ARG A 24 4.44 11.64 -3.74
C ARG A 24 3.83 13.04 -3.81
N LEU A 25 4.22 13.94 -2.90
CA LEU A 25 3.78 15.33 -2.93
C LEU A 25 4.16 16.02 -4.25
N ASP A 26 5.38 15.82 -4.76
CA ASP A 26 5.81 16.38 -6.05
C ASP A 26 4.92 15.93 -7.19
N VAL A 27 4.67 14.62 -7.30
CA VAL A 27 3.82 14.07 -8.36
C VAL A 27 2.38 14.59 -8.22
N THR A 28 1.87 14.72 -7.00
CA THR A 28 0.55 15.33 -6.76
C THR A 28 0.52 16.77 -7.23
N ILE A 29 1.49 17.62 -6.87
CA ILE A 29 1.55 19.02 -7.32
C ILE A 29 1.65 19.09 -8.84
N GLN A 30 2.49 18.23 -9.46
CA GLN A 30 2.65 18.16 -10.91
C GLN A 30 1.37 17.76 -11.64
N SER A 31 0.56 16.85 -11.07
CA SER A 31 -0.73 16.46 -11.66
C SER A 31 -1.73 17.63 -11.76
N PHE A 32 -1.57 18.67 -10.92
CA PHE A 32 -2.34 19.91 -10.98
C PHE A 32 -1.65 21.02 -11.79
N GLY A 33 -0.68 20.66 -12.65
CA GLY A 33 0.31 21.54 -13.31
C GLY A 33 -0.21 22.70 -14.17
N TRP A 34 -1.52 22.86 -14.27
CA TRP A 34 -2.21 23.93 -15.01
C TRP A 34 -2.96 24.90 -14.10
N SER A 35 -3.01 24.67 -12.78
CA SER A 35 -3.72 25.53 -11.85
C SER A 35 -2.78 26.50 -11.13
N ASP A 36 -3.14 27.79 -11.09
CA ASP A 36 -2.41 28.78 -10.29
C ASP A 36 -2.46 28.46 -8.79
N ARG A 37 -3.49 27.73 -8.36
CA ARG A 37 -3.62 27.25 -6.98
C ARG A 37 -2.54 26.24 -6.59
N ALA A 38 -2.06 25.40 -7.53
CA ALA A 38 -0.99 24.45 -7.25
C ALA A 38 0.33 25.16 -6.91
N LYS A 39 0.58 26.36 -7.47
CA LYS A 39 1.78 27.17 -7.20
C LYS A 39 1.87 27.60 -5.73
N ALA A 40 0.76 27.69 -5.00
CA ALA A 40 0.75 28.02 -3.58
C ALA A 40 1.43 26.96 -2.69
N TYR A 41 1.60 25.73 -3.18
CA TYR A 41 2.25 24.65 -2.43
C TYR A 41 3.78 24.64 -2.55
N GLN A 42 4.35 25.43 -3.46
CA GLN A 42 5.78 25.44 -3.74
C GLN A 42 6.58 25.92 -2.53
N PRO A 43 6.25 27.03 -1.84
CA PRO A 43 6.99 27.45 -0.66
C PRO A 43 7.05 26.36 0.43
N LYS A 44 5.91 25.68 0.67
CA LYS A 44 5.84 24.55 1.61
C LYS A 44 6.72 23.39 1.12
N ARG A 45 6.68 23.06 -0.16
CA ARG A 45 7.51 22.00 -0.73
C ARG A 45 9.01 22.27 -0.58
N HIS A 46 9.47 23.50 -0.80
CA HIS A 46 10.88 23.88 -0.65
C HIS A 46 11.34 23.84 0.81
N SER A 47 10.43 24.06 1.77
CA SER A 47 10.76 23.93 3.20
C SER A 47 10.98 22.47 3.65
N LEU A 48 10.47 21.48 2.91
CA LEU A 48 10.57 20.07 3.27
C LEU A 48 11.95 19.51 2.97
N ARG A 49 12.63 19.02 4.02
CA ARG A 49 13.93 18.36 3.92
C ARG A 49 13.78 16.84 3.87
N MET A 50 14.71 16.17 3.20
CA MET A 50 14.76 14.71 3.15
C MET A 50 15.38 14.09 4.41
N SER A 51 16.27 14.84 5.07
CA SER A 51 16.89 14.44 6.34
C SER A 51 15.96 14.68 7.53
N SER A 52 16.12 13.85 8.56
CA SER A 52 15.53 14.10 9.87
C SER A 52 16.17 15.32 10.52
N SER A 53 15.37 16.12 11.23
CA SER A 53 15.85 17.18 12.13
C SER A 53 16.00 16.71 13.57
N VAL A 54 15.68 15.44 13.84
CA VAL A 54 15.71 14.83 15.17
C VAL A 54 17.11 14.30 15.42
N ASP A 55 17.76 14.79 16.48
CA ASP A 55 19.06 14.30 16.94
C ASP A 55 18.90 13.28 18.07
N MET A 56 19.96 12.51 18.34
CA MET A 56 20.00 11.52 19.41
C MET A 56 19.69 12.15 20.78
N GLY A 57 20.16 13.37 21.04
CA GLY A 57 19.82 14.11 22.26
C GLY A 57 18.32 14.37 22.39
N SER A 58 17.64 14.66 21.27
CA SER A 58 16.18 14.86 21.24
C SER A 58 15.42 13.56 21.52
N VAL A 59 15.95 12.41 21.09
CA VAL A 59 15.36 11.09 21.38
C VAL A 59 15.50 10.75 22.87
N LEU A 60 16.66 11.04 23.47
CA LEU A 60 16.89 10.77 24.89
C LEU A 60 16.13 11.72 25.81
N ALA A 61 15.92 12.97 25.37
CA ALA A 61 15.11 13.96 26.08
C ALA A 61 13.60 13.79 25.85
N ALA A 62 13.20 12.86 24.97
CA ALA A 62 11.80 12.62 24.66
C ALA A 62 11.06 12.13 25.91
N ARG A 63 9.95 12.80 26.25
CA ARG A 63 9.04 12.40 27.32
C ARG A 63 8.09 11.30 26.82
N GLU A 64 7.49 10.55 27.74
CA GLU A 64 6.60 9.42 27.42
C GLU A 64 5.36 9.81 26.59
N ASP A 65 4.94 11.08 26.67
CA ASP A 65 3.81 11.64 25.92
C ASP A 65 4.04 11.70 24.40
N LEU A 66 5.30 11.74 23.93
CA LEU A 66 5.64 11.69 22.50
C LEU A 66 5.35 10.32 21.87
N CYS A 67 5.24 9.27 22.68
CA CYS A 67 4.83 7.94 22.23
C CYS A 67 3.30 7.81 22.11
N HIS A 68 2.53 8.83 22.51
CA HIS A 68 1.08 8.80 22.38
C HIS A 68 0.65 9.02 20.92
N ILE A 69 0.36 7.92 20.23
CA ILE A 69 -0.12 7.95 18.85
C ILE A 69 -1.56 8.53 18.84
N GLN A 70 -1.67 9.82 18.54
CA GLN A 70 -2.97 10.46 18.39
C GLN A 70 -3.68 9.93 17.14
N LYS A 71 -4.96 9.55 17.30
CA LYS A 71 -5.79 9.11 16.18
C LYS A 71 -5.90 10.23 15.15
N THR A 72 -5.64 9.89 13.89
CA THR A 72 -5.82 10.82 12.75
C THR A 72 -7.28 11.23 12.56
N SER A 73 -8.23 10.45 13.09
CA SER A 73 -9.66 10.75 13.15
C SER A 73 -10.09 11.60 14.35
N SER A 74 -9.16 12.00 15.22
CA SER A 74 -9.47 12.81 16.42
C SER A 74 -10.09 14.15 16.04
N GLY A 75 -10.91 14.71 16.94
CA GLY A 75 -11.61 15.97 16.72
C GLY A 75 -10.67 17.12 16.36
N SER A 76 -9.52 17.23 17.04
CA SER A 76 -8.51 18.26 16.76
C SER A 76 -7.82 18.10 15.39
N SER A 77 -7.65 16.87 14.90
CA SER A 77 -7.17 16.62 13.53
C SER A 77 -8.22 16.97 12.48
N ARG A 78 -9.50 16.68 12.76
CA ARG A 78 -10.62 16.99 11.86
C ARG A 78 -10.93 18.49 11.78
N GLU A 79 -10.76 19.22 12.88
CA GLU A 79 -10.97 20.67 12.92
C GLU A 79 -10.14 21.40 11.86
N LYS A 80 -8.84 21.06 11.79
CA LYS A 80 -7.87 21.64 10.84
C LYS A 80 -8.05 21.18 9.39
N THR A 81 -8.80 20.11 9.17
CA THR A 81 -9.12 19.57 7.83
C THR A 81 -10.59 19.76 7.46
N SER A 82 -11.33 20.51 8.28
CA SER A 82 -12.73 20.81 8.03
C SER A 82 -12.83 21.81 6.88
N CYS A 83 -13.50 21.40 5.81
CA CYS A 83 -13.79 22.26 4.66
C CYS A 83 -15.22 22.01 4.21
N ALA A 84 -15.78 22.93 3.41
CA ALA A 84 -17.15 22.82 2.92
C ALA A 84 -17.41 21.46 2.24
N VAL A 85 -16.42 20.93 1.52
CA VAL A 85 -16.47 19.61 0.84
C VAL A 85 -16.51 18.46 1.85
N ASN A 86 -15.67 18.48 2.88
CA ASN A 86 -15.58 17.42 3.89
C ASN A 86 -16.75 17.42 4.90
N LYS A 87 -17.63 18.43 4.84
CA LYS A 87 -18.85 18.55 5.65
C LYS A 87 -20.11 18.16 4.89
N VAL A 88 -20.02 17.83 3.61
CA VAL A 88 -21.19 17.40 2.83
C VAL A 88 -21.67 16.05 3.34
N LEU A 89 -22.84 16.05 3.96
CA LEU A 89 -23.56 14.82 4.25
C LEU A 89 -24.05 14.26 2.92
N MET A 90 -23.43 13.19 2.44
CA MET A 90 -23.93 12.47 1.27
C MET A 90 -25.35 12.01 1.59
N GLY A 91 -26.30 12.36 0.72
CA GLY A 91 -27.70 11.95 0.86
C GLY A 91 -27.84 10.42 0.79
N ARG A 92 -29.09 9.94 0.66
CA ARG A 92 -29.36 8.49 0.55
C ARG A 92 -28.58 7.89 -0.64
N VAL A 93 -27.52 7.14 -0.35
CA VAL A 93 -26.71 6.44 -1.36
C VAL A 93 -27.50 5.19 -1.77
N PRO A 94 -27.91 5.05 -3.04
CA PRO A 94 -28.56 3.84 -3.52
C PRO A 94 -27.64 2.63 -3.33
N ASP A 95 -28.21 1.46 -3.09
CA ASP A 95 -27.42 0.23 -3.00
C ASP A 95 -26.63 0.03 -4.30
N ARG A 96 -25.34 -0.24 -4.18
CA ARG A 96 -24.43 -0.44 -5.32
C ARG A 96 -24.29 -1.91 -5.71
N GLY A 97 -25.03 -2.80 -5.03
CA GLY A 97 -24.97 -4.24 -5.24
C GLY A 97 -23.58 -4.80 -4.91
N GLY A 98 -23.32 -6.02 -5.38
CA GLY A 98 -22.03 -6.69 -5.16
C GLY A 98 -21.94 -7.37 -3.78
N ARG A 99 -23.09 -7.57 -3.11
CA ARG A 99 -23.12 -8.45 -1.95
C ARG A 99 -22.74 -9.85 -2.41
N PRO A 100 -21.85 -10.56 -1.72
CA PRO A 100 -21.51 -11.94 -2.06
C PRO A 100 -22.73 -12.86 -2.15
N SER A 101 -23.82 -12.53 -1.46
CA SER A 101 -25.11 -13.22 -1.51
C SER A 101 -25.94 -12.98 -2.78
N GLU A 102 -25.68 -11.90 -3.52
CA GLU A 102 -26.39 -11.54 -4.76
C GLU A 102 -25.66 -12.02 -6.01
N ILE A 103 -24.38 -12.42 -5.87
CA ILE A 103 -23.55 -12.89 -6.98
C ILE A 103 -23.81 -14.38 -7.18
N GLN A 104 -24.36 -14.76 -8.33
CA GLN A 104 -24.40 -16.16 -8.74
C GLN A 104 -22.97 -16.68 -8.84
N ALA A 105 -22.69 -17.81 -8.17
CA ALA A 105 -21.37 -18.43 -8.24
C ALA A 105 -21.00 -18.67 -9.71
N PRO A 106 -19.77 -18.30 -10.13
CA PRO A 106 -19.33 -18.59 -11.49
C PRO A 106 -19.45 -20.10 -11.74
N PRO A 107 -19.85 -20.51 -12.95
CA PRO A 107 -19.87 -21.92 -13.28
C PRO A 107 -18.47 -22.51 -13.05
N PRO A 108 -18.37 -23.74 -12.52
CA PRO A 108 -17.07 -24.37 -12.29
C PRO A 108 -16.30 -24.43 -13.61
N GLU A 109 -15.20 -23.68 -13.69
CA GLU A 109 -14.38 -23.55 -14.90
C GLU A 109 -13.67 -24.86 -15.29
N MET A 110 -13.51 -25.76 -14.33
CA MET A 110 -12.77 -26.99 -14.52
C MET A 110 -13.71 -28.20 -14.39
N PRO A 111 -13.69 -29.15 -15.34
CA PRO A 111 -14.45 -30.39 -15.21
C PRO A 111 -14.02 -31.11 -13.93
N PRO A 112 -14.93 -31.85 -13.27
CA PRO A 112 -14.61 -32.63 -12.09
C PRO A 112 -13.43 -33.54 -12.40
N TRP A 113 -12.44 -33.56 -11.50
CA TRP A 113 -11.25 -34.36 -11.68
C TRP A 113 -11.67 -35.82 -11.96
N GLN A 114 -11.11 -36.43 -13.00
CA GLN A 114 -11.37 -37.82 -13.35
C GLN A 114 -10.06 -38.59 -13.20
N LYS A 115 -10.06 -39.61 -12.33
CA LYS A 115 -8.90 -40.49 -12.15
C LYS A 115 -8.60 -41.17 -13.48
N ARG A 116 -7.35 -41.12 -13.93
CA ARG A 116 -6.91 -41.95 -15.07
C ARG A 116 -7.16 -43.41 -14.72
N GLN A 117 -7.73 -44.18 -15.64
CA GLN A 117 -7.87 -45.63 -15.46
C GLN A 117 -6.47 -46.24 -15.41
N ASP A 118 -6.14 -46.87 -14.28
CA ASP A 118 -5.00 -47.79 -14.20
C ASP A 118 -5.45 -49.15 -14.73
N GLY A 119 -5.10 -49.45 -15.97
CA GLY A 119 -5.22 -50.79 -16.55
C GLY A 119 -4.40 -50.86 -17.83
N GLY A 120 -3.52 -51.82 -18.06
CA GLY A 120 -3.09 -53.01 -17.33
C GLY A 120 -2.34 -53.90 -18.32
N GLY A 121 -1.35 -54.65 -17.85
CA GLY A 121 -0.86 -55.87 -18.54
C GLY A 121 0.38 -55.73 -19.42
N TRP A 122 1.53 -56.10 -18.86
CA TRP A 122 2.66 -56.64 -19.61
C TRP A 122 2.29 -57.96 -20.31
N GLY A 123 2.76 -58.18 -21.54
CA GLY A 123 2.77 -59.53 -22.14
C GLY A 123 3.21 -59.58 -23.60
N GLY A 124 4.32 -60.29 -23.86
CA GLY A 124 4.48 -61.06 -25.10
C GLY A 124 5.49 -60.55 -26.13
N ALA A 125 6.71 -61.09 -26.06
CA ALA A 125 7.71 -61.01 -27.11
C ALA A 125 7.27 -61.77 -28.38
N THR A 126 7.44 -61.18 -29.57
CA THR A 126 7.71 -61.96 -30.80
C THR A 126 8.53 -61.16 -31.83
N ARG A 127 9.82 -61.49 -31.89
CA ARG A 127 10.73 -61.70 -33.05
C ARG A 127 10.78 -60.70 -34.24
N CYS A 128 12.04 -60.32 -34.55
CA CYS A 128 12.60 -59.81 -35.82
C CYS A 128 12.08 -60.59 -37.07
N ALA A 129 12.13 -60.13 -38.33
CA ALA A 129 13.19 -59.43 -39.08
C ALA A 129 12.64 -58.88 -40.45
N PRO A 130 13.42 -58.71 -41.55
CA PRO A 130 13.73 -57.40 -42.17
C PRO A 130 13.17 -57.17 -43.60
N VAL A 131 13.29 -55.89 -44.03
CA VAL A 131 13.48 -55.29 -45.38
C VAL A 131 13.04 -56.06 -46.64
N ARG A 132 12.23 -55.37 -47.46
CA ARG A 132 12.49 -55.16 -48.90
C ARG A 132 12.31 -53.69 -49.24
#